data_AF-A0AAV9WET2-F1
#
_entry.id   AF-A0AAV9WET2-F1
#
_cell.length_a   1.000
_cell.length_b   1.000
_cell.length_c   1.000
_cell.angle_alpha   90.00
_cell.angle_beta   90.00
_cell.angle_gamma   90.00
#
_symmetry.space_group_name_H-M   'P 1'
#
loop_
_entity.id
_entity.type
_entity.pdbx_description
1 polymer ?
#
loop_
_entity_poly.entity_id
_entity_poly.type
_entity_poly.pdbx_seq_one_letter_code
_entity_poly.pdbx_strand_id
1 'polypeptide(L)'
;MDLAEPNLEPPKARENEQSNSDETASPRNFDVRDTGKGGQGGQGNIRGDADQAIEDMSGISTQANPQTKRDVAGISPVLRFYEGDNIQGRTLEEILEWSDTKLEYTHDFIQILFPIPERSNFMLHPAATLDEQTMEAFRNRPELQASMRRALARMLQFFGFDYQLIGLDADIDGAVAGQRLVHIVPNPEAFPRAARNWMNSHNDLRITRIIRCLRCCGMETEAREFYRALRHLHTSRTGHPRRISDRTFMYWTRAAKRDLRIPPDLSDAEAEKLGET
;
A
#
# COMPACT_ATOMS: atom_id res chain seq x y z
N MET A 1 35.30 -32.74 -47.93
CA MET A 1 34.04 -32.76 -48.71
C MET A 1 33.08 -31.86 -47.96
N ASP A 2 32.97 -30.63 -48.45
CA ASP A 2 31.99 -29.63 -48.03
C ASP A 2 30.57 -30.15 -48.24
N LEU A 3 29.71 -29.99 -47.23
CA LEU A 3 28.27 -29.88 -47.44
C LEU A 3 27.77 -28.74 -46.55
N ALA A 4 27.44 -27.64 -47.23
CA ALA A 4 27.09 -26.34 -46.71
C ALA A 4 25.71 -26.32 -46.01
N GLU A 5 25.61 -25.45 -45.01
CA GLU A 5 24.37 -25.06 -44.33
C GLU A 5 23.44 -24.28 -45.28
N PRO A 6 22.11 -24.43 -45.18
CA PRO A 6 21.17 -23.63 -45.96
C PRO A 6 20.96 -22.24 -45.35
N ASN A 7 21.28 -21.24 -46.16
CA ASN A 7 21.08 -19.80 -45.94
C ASN A 7 19.58 -19.45 -45.92
N LEU A 8 19.06 -18.98 -44.78
CA LEU A 8 17.70 -18.45 -44.63
C LEU A 8 17.75 -16.91 -44.66
N GLU A 9 17.33 -16.33 -45.79
CA GLU A 9 17.16 -14.88 -45.94
C GLU A 9 16.05 -14.32 -45.02
N PRO A 10 16.21 -13.10 -44.47
CA PRO A 10 15.19 -12.47 -43.66
C PRO A 10 14.07 -11.84 -44.53
N PRO A 11 12.81 -11.80 -44.05
CA PRO A 11 11.70 -11.21 -44.81
C PRO A 11 11.82 -9.67 -44.91
N LYS A 12 11.54 -9.17 -46.12
CA LYS A 12 11.59 -7.76 -46.52
C LYS A 12 10.60 -6.88 -45.75
N ALA A 13 11.06 -5.69 -45.38
CA ALA A 13 10.25 -4.58 -44.89
C ALA A 13 9.23 -4.13 -45.94
N ARG A 14 8.00 -3.83 -45.52
CA ARG A 14 7.02 -3.07 -46.32
C ARG A 14 7.02 -1.63 -45.83
N GLU A 15 7.43 -0.72 -46.71
CA GLU A 15 7.29 0.73 -46.54
C GLU A 15 5.89 1.20 -46.97
N ASN A 16 5.36 2.09 -46.13
CA ASN A 16 4.42 3.20 -46.33
C ASN A 16 3.42 3.26 -47.49
N GLU A 17 2.21 3.71 -47.14
CA GLU A 17 1.60 4.89 -47.78
C GLU A 17 0.86 5.77 -46.75
N GLN A 18 1.22 7.06 -46.76
CA GLN A 18 0.56 8.21 -46.10
C GLN A 18 -0.86 8.43 -46.66
N SER A 19 -1.82 9.09 -46.01
CA SER A 19 -1.95 10.51 -45.60
C SER A 19 -3.41 10.65 -45.10
N ASN A 20 -3.81 11.50 -44.15
CA ASN A 20 -3.85 12.96 -44.26
C ASN A 20 -4.23 13.60 -42.90
N SER A 21 -3.64 14.77 -42.63
CA SER A 21 -4.15 16.03 -42.01
C SER A 21 -5.57 16.03 -41.39
N ASP A 22 -5.92 16.78 -40.33
CA ASP A 22 -5.41 18.05 -39.81
C ASP A 22 -6.16 18.38 -38.49
N GLU A 23 -5.81 19.53 -37.89
CA GLU A 23 -6.56 20.33 -36.90
C GLU A 23 -6.22 20.25 -35.40
N THR A 24 -5.52 21.31 -35.02
CA THR A 24 -5.38 22.00 -33.74
C THR A 24 -6.72 22.43 -33.10
N ALA A 25 -6.85 22.32 -31.77
CA ALA A 25 -7.21 23.43 -30.85
C ALA A 25 -7.57 22.92 -29.44
N SER A 26 -7.11 23.67 -28.44
CA SER A 26 -7.29 23.46 -26.99
C SER A 26 -8.56 24.21 -26.46
N PRO A 27 -8.82 24.28 -25.15
CA PRO A 27 -9.99 23.70 -24.49
C PRO A 27 -11.15 24.70 -24.26
N ARG A 28 -12.39 24.19 -24.13
CA ARG A 28 -13.56 24.97 -23.70
C ARG A 28 -13.84 24.77 -22.20
N ASN A 29 -13.72 25.87 -21.45
CA ASN A 29 -14.32 26.07 -20.14
C ASN A 29 -15.85 26.07 -20.26
N PHE A 30 -16.53 25.35 -19.37
CA PHE A 30 -17.96 25.47 -19.15
C PHE A 30 -18.22 26.39 -17.96
N ASP A 31 -18.86 27.51 -18.28
CA ASP A 31 -19.36 28.53 -17.35
C ASP A 31 -20.81 28.15 -17.00
N VAL A 32 -21.13 28.03 -15.70
CA VAL A 32 -22.51 27.87 -15.23
C VAL A 32 -22.86 29.08 -14.38
N ARG A 33 -23.73 29.93 -14.92
CA ARG A 33 -24.53 30.89 -14.17
C ARG A 33 -25.85 30.22 -13.82
N ASP A 34 -26.26 30.30 -12.55
CA ASP A 34 -27.67 30.51 -12.24
C ASP A 34 -27.83 31.35 -10.97
N THR A 35 -28.85 32.18 -11.03
CA THR A 35 -29.24 33.31 -10.19
C THR A 35 -30.48 32.94 -9.38
N GLY A 36 -30.59 33.38 -8.13
CA GLY A 36 -31.86 33.29 -7.41
C GLY A 36 -31.85 33.92 -6.01
N LYS A 37 -32.25 35.19 -5.92
CA LYS A 37 -32.58 35.92 -4.69
C LYS A 37 -34.06 35.76 -4.33
N GLY A 38 -34.35 35.54 -3.04
CA GLY A 38 -35.15 36.46 -2.20
C GLY A 38 -36.69 36.38 -2.14
N GLY A 39 -37.22 36.49 -0.91
CA GLY A 39 -38.59 36.93 -0.55
C GLY A 39 -39.23 36.10 0.58
N GLN A 40 -39.16 36.48 1.87
CA GLN A 40 -39.95 37.44 2.69
C GLN A 40 -41.36 36.99 3.19
N GLY A 41 -41.60 37.22 4.49
CA GLY A 41 -42.92 37.34 5.18
C GLY A 41 -43.31 36.12 6.02
N GLY A 42 -43.80 36.18 7.26
CA GLY A 42 -44.17 37.25 8.18
C GLY A 42 -45.18 36.72 9.23
N GLN A 43 -44.88 36.96 10.52
CA GLN A 43 -45.75 37.14 11.71
C GLN A 43 -46.92 36.19 12.05
N GLY A 44 -46.96 35.78 13.34
CA GLY A 44 -48.15 35.29 14.05
C GLY A 44 -47.80 34.76 15.45
N ASN A 45 -48.56 35.13 16.47
CA ASN A 45 -48.10 35.36 17.85
C ASN A 45 -48.99 34.63 18.89
N ILE A 46 -48.48 34.48 20.14
CA ILE A 46 -49.20 34.49 21.45
C ILE A 46 -49.52 33.17 22.22
N ARG A 47 -49.02 33.17 23.49
CA ARG A 47 -49.44 32.53 24.79
C ARG A 47 -49.09 31.05 25.03
N GLY A 48 -48.63 30.63 26.22
CA GLY A 48 -48.40 31.31 27.50
C GLY A 48 -47.78 30.37 28.55
N ASP A 49 -47.25 30.99 29.62
CA ASP A 49 -47.00 30.54 31.00
C ASP A 49 -46.71 29.06 31.31
N ALA A 50 -45.54 28.78 31.91
CA ALA A 50 -45.45 28.44 33.34
C ALA A 50 -44.02 28.16 33.80
N ASP A 51 -43.78 28.60 35.03
CA ASP A 51 -42.60 28.56 35.89
C ASP A 51 -42.01 27.17 36.22
N GLN A 52 -40.75 27.23 36.68
CA GLN A 52 -40.07 26.33 37.65
C GLN A 52 -39.57 24.95 37.20
N ALA A 53 -38.24 24.84 37.05
CA ALA A 53 -37.38 24.17 38.04
C ALA A 53 -35.92 24.20 37.55
N ILE A 54 -35.06 24.91 38.29
CA ILE A 54 -33.60 24.85 38.17
C ILE A 54 -33.14 23.81 39.17
N GLU A 55 -32.71 22.64 38.69
CA GLU A 55 -31.85 21.72 39.44
C GLU A 55 -30.73 21.20 38.52
N ASP A 56 -29.57 21.83 38.70
CA ASP A 56 -28.25 21.23 38.86
C ASP A 56 -28.02 19.80 38.33
N MET A 57 -27.28 19.69 37.22
CA MET A 57 -26.56 18.46 36.82
C MET A 57 -25.31 18.84 36.00
N SER A 58 -24.45 19.66 36.64
CA SER A 58 -23.05 19.80 36.25
C SER A 58 -22.27 18.56 36.75
N GLY A 59 -22.32 17.45 36.01
CA GLY A 59 -21.71 16.23 36.56
C GLY A 59 -21.78 14.95 35.74
N ILE A 60 -21.42 14.97 34.46
CA ILE A 60 -20.90 13.75 33.81
C ILE A 60 -19.52 14.06 33.26
N SER A 61 -18.58 14.21 34.19
CA SER A 61 -17.18 13.94 33.90
C SER A 61 -17.09 12.44 33.64
N THR A 62 -17.02 12.03 32.37
CA THR A 62 -16.48 10.73 32.02
C THR A 62 -15.03 10.69 32.52
N GLN A 63 -14.85 10.29 33.78
CA GLN A 63 -13.55 9.93 34.31
C GLN A 63 -13.11 8.68 33.55
N ALA A 64 -12.41 8.91 32.43
CA ALA A 64 -11.59 7.89 31.82
C ALA A 64 -10.65 7.37 32.91
N ASN A 65 -10.81 6.08 33.24
CA ASN A 65 -10.03 5.40 34.25
C ASN A 65 -8.52 5.69 34.04
N PRO A 66 -7.81 6.31 35.00
CA PRO A 66 -6.39 6.62 34.84
C PRO A 66 -5.51 5.36 34.69
N GLN A 67 -6.04 4.17 35.03
CA GLN A 67 -5.39 2.88 34.78
C GLN A 67 -5.36 2.53 33.28
N THR A 68 -6.47 2.69 32.55
CA THR A 68 -6.53 2.37 31.11
C THR A 68 -5.71 3.35 30.27
N LYS A 69 -5.57 4.61 30.69
CA LYS A 69 -4.63 5.56 30.04
C LYS A 69 -3.16 5.22 30.28
N ARG A 70 -2.81 4.55 31.39
CA ARG A 70 -1.43 4.12 31.67
C ARG A 70 -1.06 2.84 30.93
N ASP A 71 -2.01 1.92 30.72
CA ASP A 71 -1.76 0.68 29.96
C ASP A 71 -1.56 0.95 28.46
N VAL A 72 -2.18 2.02 27.92
CA VAL A 72 -2.04 2.46 26.53
C VAL A 72 -0.75 3.27 26.29
N ALA A 73 -0.11 3.78 27.35
CA ALA A 73 1.11 4.61 27.25
C ALA A 73 2.38 3.81 26.93
N GLY A 74 2.32 2.47 26.95
CA GLY A 74 3.44 1.58 26.64
C GLY A 74 3.29 0.76 25.35
N ILE A 75 2.14 0.80 24.67
CA ILE A 75 1.89 0.03 23.46
C ILE A 75 2.21 0.88 22.24
N SER A 76 3.11 0.38 21.39
CA SER A 76 3.47 1.01 20.12
C SER A 76 2.22 1.41 19.33
N PRO A 77 2.13 2.64 18.81
CA PRO A 77 0.96 3.08 18.05
C PRO A 77 0.64 2.16 16.86
N VAL A 78 1.67 1.60 16.21
CA VAL A 78 1.48 0.61 15.15
C VAL A 78 0.66 -0.57 15.64
N LEU A 79 0.98 -1.11 16.83
CA LEU A 79 0.23 -2.24 17.38
C LEU A 79 -1.22 -1.86 17.64
N ARG A 80 -1.47 -0.68 18.23
CA ARG A 80 -2.84 -0.21 18.47
C ARG A 80 -3.64 -0.09 17.18
N PHE A 81 -3.05 0.48 16.13
CA PHE A 81 -3.69 0.60 14.81
C PHE A 81 -4.09 -0.77 14.24
N TYR A 82 -3.19 -1.74 14.34
CA TYR A 82 -3.46 -3.11 13.89
C TYR A 82 -4.46 -3.87 14.78
N GLU A 83 -4.66 -3.41 16.01
CA GLU A 83 -5.67 -3.88 16.97
C GLU A 83 -7.02 -3.14 16.84
N GLY A 84 -7.15 -2.23 15.87
CA GLY A 84 -8.40 -1.54 15.55
C GLY A 84 -8.53 -0.12 16.12
N ASP A 85 -7.48 0.40 16.76
CA ASP A 85 -7.46 1.80 17.19
C ASP A 85 -7.33 2.75 15.98
N ASN A 86 -7.75 3.98 16.20
CA ASN A 86 -7.70 5.02 15.20
C ASN A 86 -6.38 5.79 15.28
N ILE A 87 -5.67 5.90 14.14
CA ILE A 87 -4.50 6.77 14.00
C ILE A 87 -4.76 7.80 12.92
N GLN A 88 -4.58 9.08 13.27
CA GLN A 88 -4.81 10.23 12.37
C GLN A 88 -6.23 10.27 11.75
N GLY A 89 -7.24 9.86 12.52
CA GLY A 89 -8.62 9.84 12.04
C GLY A 89 -8.94 8.65 11.14
N ARG A 90 -8.10 7.60 11.11
CA ARG A 90 -8.31 6.41 10.26
C ARG A 90 -8.07 5.11 11.02
N THR A 91 -8.92 4.11 10.82
CA THR A 91 -8.70 2.74 11.27
C THR A 91 -8.14 1.86 10.16
N LEU A 92 -7.66 0.65 10.51
CA LEU A 92 -7.24 -0.33 9.52
C LEU A 92 -8.41 -0.68 8.59
N GLU A 93 -9.56 -1.00 9.16
CA GLU A 93 -10.79 -1.40 8.48
C GLU A 93 -11.23 -0.35 7.45
N GLU A 94 -11.24 0.92 7.84
CA GLU A 94 -11.58 2.02 6.92
C GLU A 94 -10.63 2.08 5.72
N ILE A 95 -9.32 1.95 5.94
CA ILE A 95 -8.33 1.99 4.85
C ILE A 95 -8.49 0.79 3.91
N LEU A 96 -8.81 -0.39 4.45
CA LEU A 96 -9.02 -1.59 3.63
C LEU A 96 -10.26 -1.48 2.72
N GLU A 97 -11.25 -0.69 3.12
CA GLU A 97 -12.47 -0.44 2.35
C GLU A 97 -12.33 0.69 1.32
N TRP A 98 -11.23 1.45 1.33
CA TRP A 98 -11.03 2.53 0.36
C TRP A 98 -11.03 2.03 -1.07
N SER A 99 -11.55 2.85 -1.98
CA SER A 99 -11.45 2.61 -3.43
C SER A 99 -10.03 2.80 -3.94
N ASP A 100 -9.71 2.19 -5.09
CA ASP A 100 -8.39 2.36 -5.73
C ASP A 100 -8.08 3.84 -6.01
N THR A 101 -9.09 4.61 -6.41
CA THR A 101 -8.98 6.07 -6.59
C THR A 101 -8.56 6.76 -5.29
N LYS A 102 -9.17 6.39 -4.15
CA LYS A 102 -8.84 6.97 -2.85
C LYS A 102 -7.41 6.61 -2.41
N LEU A 103 -6.96 5.38 -2.64
CA LEU A 103 -5.58 4.95 -2.37
C LEU A 103 -4.56 5.66 -3.27
N GLU A 104 -4.91 5.93 -4.52
CA GLU A 104 -4.04 6.67 -5.44
C GLU A 104 -3.85 8.13 -4.98
N TYR A 105 -4.94 8.82 -4.61
CA TYR A 105 -4.87 10.24 -4.20
C TYR A 105 -4.44 10.48 -2.75
N THR A 106 -4.52 9.47 -1.88
CA THR A 106 -4.13 9.59 -0.46
C THR A 106 -2.74 9.00 -0.30
N HIS A 107 -1.73 9.80 0.03
CA HIS A 107 -0.33 9.33 0.00
C HIS A 107 0.23 8.87 1.35
N ASP A 108 -0.37 9.33 2.45
CA ASP A 108 0.13 9.18 3.82
C ASP A 108 -0.22 7.84 4.47
N PHE A 109 -1.35 7.23 4.10
CA PHE A 109 -1.82 5.97 4.69
C PHE A 109 -0.78 4.85 4.65
N ILE A 110 0.04 4.80 3.58
CA ILE A 110 1.01 3.72 3.37
C ILE A 110 2.05 3.68 4.48
N GLN A 111 2.34 4.80 5.13
CA GLN A 111 3.32 4.86 6.21
C GLN A 111 2.81 4.15 7.46
N ILE A 112 1.52 4.28 7.77
CA ILE A 112 0.86 3.63 8.91
C ILE A 112 0.53 2.17 8.57
N LEU A 113 0.08 1.91 7.34
CA LEU A 113 -0.31 0.58 6.90
C LEU A 113 0.91 -0.34 6.76
N PHE A 114 2.04 0.17 6.24
CA PHE A 114 3.30 -0.59 6.12
C PHE A 114 4.45 0.22 6.74
N PRO A 115 4.53 0.23 8.09
CA PRO A 115 5.58 0.93 8.80
C PRO A 115 6.93 0.24 8.57
N ILE A 116 8.02 1.01 8.65
CA ILE A 116 9.39 0.51 8.49
C ILE A 116 10.27 1.10 9.59
N PRO A 117 11.40 0.46 9.96
CA PRO A 117 12.30 0.98 10.99
C PRO A 117 13.04 2.25 10.54
N GLU A 118 13.24 2.42 9.22
CA GLU A 118 13.91 3.57 8.65
C GLU A 118 13.06 4.84 8.78
N ARG A 119 13.67 5.88 9.35
CA ARG A 119 13.03 7.20 9.39
C ARG A 119 12.93 7.75 7.96
N SER A 120 11.71 7.97 7.49
CA SER A 120 11.48 8.63 6.19
C SER A 120 11.54 10.15 6.36
N ASN A 121 12.25 10.85 5.47
CA ASN A 121 12.27 12.33 5.45
C ASN A 121 10.87 12.94 5.25
N PHE A 122 9.93 12.18 4.69
CA PHE A 122 8.53 12.57 4.50
C PHE A 122 7.59 11.97 5.56
N MET A 123 8.10 11.53 6.71
CA MET A 123 7.26 11.02 7.79
C MET A 123 6.28 12.09 8.25
N LEU A 124 4.99 11.81 8.13
CA LEU A 124 3.93 12.66 8.68
C LEU A 124 3.69 12.37 10.16
N HIS A 125 4.16 11.22 10.68
CA HIS A 125 4.04 10.89 12.10
C HIS A 125 5.19 9.99 12.61
N PRO A 126 5.87 10.35 13.70
CA PRO A 126 6.86 9.49 14.37
C PRO A 126 6.33 8.11 14.84
N ALA A 127 5.00 7.99 14.99
CA ALA A 127 4.30 6.83 15.53
C ALA A 127 4.20 5.65 14.55
N ALA A 128 4.57 5.84 13.28
CA ALA A 128 4.51 4.82 12.24
C ALA A 128 5.89 4.16 11.97
N THR A 129 6.79 4.19 12.96
CA THR A 129 8.09 3.54 12.88
C THR A 129 8.01 2.15 13.51
N LEU A 130 8.61 1.15 12.88
CA LEU A 130 8.78 -0.17 13.50
C LEU A 130 9.99 -0.14 14.43
N ASP A 131 9.76 -0.23 15.75
CA ASP A 131 10.81 -0.55 16.72
C ASP A 131 10.93 -2.07 16.91
N GLU A 132 11.98 -2.51 17.61
CA GLU A 132 12.27 -3.94 17.80
C GLU A 132 11.13 -4.66 18.53
N GLN A 133 10.53 -4.03 19.54
CA GLN A 133 9.42 -4.61 20.30
C GLN A 133 8.17 -4.80 19.43
N THR A 134 7.87 -3.84 18.56
CA THR A 134 6.77 -3.92 17.59
C THR A 134 7.04 -5.01 16.57
N MET A 135 8.28 -5.08 16.04
CA MET A 135 8.67 -6.14 15.10
C MET A 135 8.53 -7.52 15.74
N GLU A 136 9.03 -7.70 16.97
CA GLU A 136 8.90 -8.94 17.72
C GLU A 136 7.44 -9.32 17.97
N ALA A 137 6.58 -8.34 18.30
CA ALA A 137 5.15 -8.57 18.44
C ALA A 137 4.53 -9.12 17.15
N PHE A 138 4.82 -8.55 15.98
CA PHE A 138 4.34 -9.10 14.69
C PHE A 138 4.86 -10.53 14.42
N ARG A 139 6.11 -10.81 14.77
CA ARG A 139 6.71 -12.15 14.57
C ARG A 139 6.02 -13.21 15.44
N ASN A 140 5.59 -12.84 16.63
CA ASN A 140 5.05 -13.77 17.63
C ASN A 140 3.51 -13.81 17.73
N ARG A 141 2.79 -12.92 17.04
CA ARG A 141 1.33 -12.77 17.15
C ARG A 141 0.64 -13.05 15.80
N PRO A 142 0.06 -14.25 15.61
CA PRO A 142 -0.58 -14.65 14.35
C PRO A 142 -1.72 -13.73 13.90
N GLU A 143 -2.44 -13.11 14.82
CA GLU A 143 -3.52 -12.17 14.54
C GLU A 143 -3.03 -10.87 13.90
N LEU A 144 -1.87 -10.35 14.33
CA LEU A 144 -1.25 -9.17 13.71
C LEU A 144 -0.79 -9.49 12.29
N GLN A 145 -0.19 -10.66 12.09
CA GLN A 145 0.17 -11.14 10.74
C GLN A 145 -1.08 -11.35 9.87
N ALA A 146 -2.18 -11.85 10.42
CA ALA A 146 -3.44 -11.98 9.68
C ALA A 146 -3.96 -10.62 9.22
N SER A 147 -3.94 -9.59 10.09
CA SER A 147 -4.26 -8.21 9.72
C SER A 147 -3.32 -7.65 8.64
N MET A 148 -2.01 -7.90 8.74
CA MET A 148 -1.05 -7.47 7.72
C MET A 148 -1.26 -8.21 6.38
N ARG A 149 -1.68 -9.48 6.39
CA ARG A 149 -2.10 -10.18 5.17
C ARG A 149 -3.32 -9.55 4.52
N ARG A 150 -4.31 -9.07 5.31
CA ARG A 150 -5.45 -8.30 4.77
C ARG A 150 -4.97 -7.01 4.09
N ALA A 151 -4.07 -6.27 4.74
CA ALA A 151 -3.45 -5.08 4.18
C ALA A 151 -2.67 -5.37 2.87
N LEU A 152 -1.88 -6.45 2.85
CA LEU A 152 -1.15 -6.88 1.67
C LEU A 152 -2.12 -7.26 0.54
N ALA A 153 -3.14 -8.05 0.84
CA ALA A 153 -4.15 -8.46 -0.15
C ALA A 153 -4.82 -7.23 -0.79
N ARG A 154 -5.19 -6.23 0.01
CA ARG A 154 -5.78 -4.99 -0.50
C ARG A 154 -4.84 -4.23 -1.43
N MET A 155 -3.55 -4.13 -1.08
CA MET A 155 -2.56 -3.47 -1.94
C MET A 155 -2.25 -4.27 -3.20
N LEU A 156 -2.19 -5.61 -3.12
CA LEU A 156 -2.00 -6.46 -4.29
C LEU A 156 -3.18 -6.32 -5.26
N GLN A 157 -4.42 -6.27 -4.77
CA GLN A 157 -5.59 -5.98 -5.58
C GLN A 157 -5.47 -4.61 -6.28
N PHE A 158 -5.06 -3.57 -5.55
CA PHE A 158 -4.80 -2.23 -6.11
C PHE A 158 -3.75 -2.25 -7.23
N PHE A 159 -2.70 -3.07 -7.08
CA PHE A 159 -1.68 -3.26 -8.10
C PHE A 159 -2.08 -4.24 -9.22
N GLY A 160 -3.26 -4.86 -9.13
CA GLY A 160 -3.77 -5.83 -10.11
C GLY A 160 -3.15 -7.21 -10.00
N PHE A 161 -2.74 -7.65 -8.82
CA PHE A 161 -2.27 -9.01 -8.55
C PHE A 161 -3.35 -9.83 -7.83
N ASP A 162 -3.38 -11.12 -8.13
CA ASP A 162 -4.07 -12.11 -7.30
C ASP A 162 -3.17 -12.54 -6.13
N TYR A 163 -3.78 -12.81 -4.98
CA TYR A 163 -3.12 -13.29 -3.78
C TYR A 163 -3.86 -14.50 -3.24
N GLN A 164 -3.18 -15.64 -3.17
CA GLN A 164 -3.75 -16.89 -2.71
C GLN A 164 -2.91 -17.50 -1.59
N LEU A 165 -3.59 -17.89 -0.51
CA LEU A 165 -3.04 -18.72 0.54
C LEU A 165 -3.43 -20.17 0.24
N ILE A 166 -2.44 -20.98 -0.12
CA ILE A 166 -2.62 -22.41 -0.33
C ILE A 166 -2.18 -23.09 0.97
N GLY A 167 -3.15 -23.67 1.67
CA GLY A 167 -2.88 -24.56 2.79
C GLY A 167 -2.25 -25.84 2.24
N LEU A 168 -1.10 -26.23 2.77
CA LEU A 168 -0.65 -27.61 2.61
C LEU A 168 -1.42 -28.44 3.63
N ASP A 169 -2.19 -29.42 3.15
CA ASP A 169 -2.87 -30.37 4.02
C ASP A 169 -1.83 -31.06 4.91
N ALA A 170 -2.15 -31.15 6.21
CA ALA A 170 -1.27 -31.74 7.23
C ALA A 170 -1.09 -33.27 7.08
N ASP A 171 -1.67 -33.87 6.04
CA ASP A 171 -1.70 -35.32 5.80
C ASP A 171 -0.50 -35.85 5.01
N ILE A 172 0.50 -35.02 4.68
CA ILE A 172 1.79 -35.50 4.19
C ILE A 172 2.71 -35.72 5.39
N ASP A 173 2.94 -37.00 5.73
CA ASP A 173 3.88 -37.45 6.76
C ASP A 173 5.18 -36.63 6.76
N GLY A 174 5.32 -35.75 7.75
CA GLY A 174 6.50 -34.92 7.97
C GLY A 174 6.40 -33.45 7.53
N ALA A 175 5.28 -33.01 6.94
CA ALA A 175 5.04 -31.60 6.69
C ALA A 175 4.80 -30.87 8.01
N VAL A 176 5.75 -30.02 8.40
CA VAL A 176 5.64 -29.16 9.59
C VAL A 176 4.34 -28.36 9.49
N ALA A 177 3.42 -28.61 10.42
CA ALA A 177 2.18 -27.86 10.57
C ALA A 177 2.50 -26.36 10.53
N GLY A 178 2.07 -25.67 9.47
CA GLY A 178 2.25 -24.22 9.34
C GLY A 178 2.91 -23.71 8.05
N GLN A 179 3.36 -24.56 7.12
CA GLN A 179 3.77 -24.06 5.80
C GLN A 179 2.54 -23.61 4.99
N ARG A 180 2.29 -22.30 4.99
CA ARG A 180 1.39 -21.66 4.03
C ARG A 180 2.16 -21.38 2.76
N LEU A 181 1.72 -21.97 1.66
CA LEU A 181 2.19 -21.54 0.35
C LEU A 181 1.47 -20.24 0.00
N VAL A 182 2.25 -19.24 -0.38
CA VAL A 182 1.74 -17.97 -0.89
C VAL A 182 1.92 -17.99 -2.40
N HIS A 183 0.89 -17.58 -3.13
CA HIS A 183 0.98 -17.41 -4.57
C HIS A 183 0.52 -15.99 -4.92
N ILE A 184 1.44 -15.22 -5.52
CA ILE A 184 1.20 -13.84 -5.98
C ILE A 184 1.52 -13.79 -7.47
N VAL A 185 0.51 -13.50 -8.28
CA VAL A 185 0.65 -13.43 -9.75
C VAL A 185 -0.16 -12.26 -10.32
N PRO A 186 0.27 -11.66 -11.44
CA PRO A 186 -0.53 -10.66 -12.13
C PRO A 186 -1.90 -11.24 -12.51
N ASN A 187 -2.98 -10.56 -12.13
CA ASN A 187 -4.32 -10.94 -12.57
C ASN A 187 -4.49 -10.53 -14.04
N PRO A 188 -4.81 -11.44 -14.97
CA PRO A 188 -4.82 -11.14 -16.40
C PRO A 188 -5.85 -10.06 -16.80
N GLU A 189 -6.93 -9.89 -16.04
CA GLU A 189 -7.98 -8.91 -16.33
C GLU A 189 -7.71 -7.55 -15.68
N ALA A 190 -7.30 -7.54 -14.41
CA ALA A 190 -7.09 -6.32 -13.64
C ALA A 190 -5.70 -5.70 -13.88
N PHE A 191 -4.66 -6.53 -14.03
CA PHE A 191 -3.27 -6.08 -14.11
C PHE A 191 -3.02 -5.09 -15.24
N PRO A 192 -3.46 -5.30 -16.51
CA PRO A 192 -3.14 -4.39 -17.59
C PRO A 192 -3.66 -2.97 -17.37
N ARG A 193 -4.78 -2.81 -16.65
CA ARG A 193 -5.31 -1.50 -16.28
C ARG A 193 -4.57 -0.91 -15.08
N ALA A 194 -4.39 -1.68 -14.02
CA ALA A 194 -3.70 -1.23 -12.81
C ALA A 194 -2.26 -0.80 -13.10
N ALA A 195 -1.54 -1.60 -13.87
CA ALA A 195 -0.15 -1.38 -14.29
C ALA A 195 0.09 -0.02 -14.96
N ARG A 196 -0.91 0.52 -15.70
CA ARG A 196 -0.79 1.85 -16.32
C ARG A 196 -0.76 2.98 -15.30
N ASN A 197 -1.34 2.77 -14.13
CA ASN A 197 -1.44 3.78 -13.07
C ASN A 197 -0.26 3.69 -12.10
N TRP A 198 0.09 2.47 -11.65
CA TRP A 198 1.08 2.32 -10.58
C TRP A 198 2.53 2.17 -11.08
N MET A 199 2.77 1.59 -12.25
CA MET A 199 4.15 1.30 -12.70
C MET A 199 4.90 2.57 -13.09
N ASN A 200 6.15 2.69 -12.62
CA ASN A 200 7.00 3.86 -12.86
C ASN A 200 6.37 5.15 -12.30
N SER A 201 5.71 5.05 -11.15
CA SER A 201 5.15 6.18 -10.41
C SER A 201 5.58 6.13 -8.93
N HIS A 202 5.04 7.01 -8.10
CA HIS A 202 5.32 7.03 -6.66
C HIS A 202 5.01 5.70 -5.96
N ASN A 203 4.17 4.85 -6.57
CA ASN A 203 3.86 3.52 -6.11
C ASN A 203 5.08 2.57 -6.09
N ASP A 204 6.14 2.84 -6.87
CA ASP A 204 7.39 2.07 -6.82
C ASP A 204 8.04 2.12 -5.42
N LEU A 205 7.96 3.30 -4.77
CA LEU A 205 8.44 3.49 -3.39
C LEU A 205 7.50 2.84 -2.37
N ARG A 206 6.18 2.85 -2.62
CA ARG A 206 5.20 2.12 -1.78
C ARG A 206 5.48 0.62 -1.80
N ILE A 207 5.77 0.04 -2.97
CA ILE A 207 6.15 -1.37 -3.11
C ILE A 207 7.44 -1.69 -2.35
N THR A 208 8.46 -0.83 -2.47
CA THR A 208 9.71 -0.96 -1.70
C THR A 208 9.42 -1.03 -0.19
N ARG A 209 8.56 -0.12 0.30
CA ARG A 209 8.12 -0.07 1.70
C ARG A 209 7.36 -1.33 2.12
N ILE A 210 6.41 -1.80 1.31
CA ILE A 210 5.63 -3.02 1.59
C ILE A 210 6.56 -4.22 1.75
N ILE A 211 7.45 -4.47 0.79
CA ILE A 211 8.39 -5.60 0.84
C ILE A 211 9.27 -5.51 2.09
N ARG A 212 9.76 -4.31 2.42
CA ARG A 212 10.60 -4.10 3.59
C ARG A 212 9.86 -4.37 4.90
N CYS A 213 8.66 -3.79 5.04
CA CYS A 213 7.79 -3.97 6.20
C CYS A 213 7.49 -5.45 6.46
N LEU A 214 7.07 -6.19 5.41
CA LEU A 214 6.77 -7.61 5.51
C LEU A 214 7.95 -8.42 6.07
N ARG A 215 9.18 -8.14 5.62
CA ARG A 215 10.37 -8.82 6.16
C ARG A 215 10.65 -8.43 7.61
N CYS A 216 10.53 -7.16 7.97
CA CYS A 216 10.71 -6.72 9.35
C CYS A 216 9.74 -7.41 10.33
N CYS A 217 8.51 -7.68 9.87
CA CYS A 217 7.43 -8.28 10.63
C CYS A 217 7.37 -9.83 10.59
N GLY A 218 8.38 -10.51 10.03
CA GLY A 218 8.41 -11.99 9.97
C GLY A 218 7.47 -12.61 8.93
N MET A 219 7.17 -11.86 7.87
CA MET A 219 6.36 -12.31 6.72
C MET A 219 7.24 -12.51 5.48
N GLU A 220 8.34 -13.26 5.64
CA GLU A 220 9.35 -13.46 4.60
C GLU A 220 8.78 -14.18 3.37
N THR A 221 7.83 -15.10 3.57
CA THR A 221 7.21 -15.83 2.46
C THR A 221 6.44 -14.87 1.57
N GLU A 222 5.57 -14.04 2.15
CA GLU A 222 4.81 -13.02 1.43
C GLU A 222 5.72 -12.00 0.73
N ALA A 223 6.75 -11.50 1.43
CA ALA A 223 7.72 -10.57 0.85
C ALA A 223 8.46 -11.19 -0.35
N ARG A 224 8.88 -12.45 -0.22
CA ARG A 224 9.59 -13.18 -1.26
C ARG A 224 8.71 -13.43 -2.49
N GLU A 225 7.47 -13.85 -2.31
CA GLU A 225 6.57 -14.13 -3.42
C GLU A 225 6.16 -12.85 -4.15
N PHE A 226 5.94 -11.75 -3.43
CA PHE A 226 5.68 -10.47 -4.09
C PHE A 226 6.90 -10.01 -4.90
N TYR A 227 8.11 -10.10 -4.32
CA TYR A 227 9.34 -9.79 -5.05
C TYR A 227 9.55 -10.70 -6.28
N ARG A 228 9.23 -12.00 -6.18
CA ARG A 228 9.32 -12.93 -7.31
C ARG A 228 8.40 -12.52 -8.45
N ALA A 229 7.17 -12.13 -8.15
CA ALA A 229 6.22 -11.64 -9.15
C ALA A 229 6.74 -10.37 -9.85
N LEU A 230 7.28 -9.42 -9.08
CA LEU A 230 7.88 -8.19 -9.62
C LEU A 230 9.13 -8.45 -10.48
N ARG A 231 9.98 -9.39 -10.06
CA ARG A 231 11.14 -9.83 -10.85
C ARG A 231 10.72 -10.45 -12.17
N HIS A 232 9.65 -11.26 -12.17
CA HIS A 232 9.11 -11.81 -13.40
C HIS A 232 8.67 -10.68 -14.34
N LEU A 233 7.98 -9.66 -13.85
CA LEU A 233 7.60 -8.50 -14.66
C LEU A 233 8.80 -7.69 -15.21
N HIS A 234 9.89 -7.59 -14.45
CA HIS A 234 11.11 -6.88 -14.87
C HIS A 234 11.88 -7.63 -15.97
N THR A 235 11.90 -8.96 -15.89
CA THR A 235 12.70 -9.83 -16.76
C THR A 235 11.94 -10.34 -17.98
N SER A 236 10.62 -10.51 -17.87
CA SER A 236 9.77 -10.96 -18.96
C SER A 236 9.51 -9.82 -19.96
N ARG A 237 9.51 -10.15 -21.25
CA ARG A 237 8.90 -9.29 -22.29
C ARG A 237 7.39 -9.42 -22.18
N THR A 238 6.77 -8.84 -21.15
CA THR A 238 5.35 -9.02 -20.80
C THR A 238 4.36 -8.46 -21.83
N GLY A 239 4.81 -8.02 -23.02
CA GLY A 239 3.97 -7.34 -24.02
C GLY A 239 3.40 -6.00 -23.56
N HIS A 240 3.54 -5.66 -22.27
CA HIS A 240 3.10 -4.41 -21.68
C HIS A 240 4.04 -3.28 -22.09
N PRO A 241 3.52 -2.11 -22.52
CA PRO A 241 4.34 -1.03 -23.06
C PRO A 241 5.30 -0.41 -22.03
N ARG A 242 5.01 -0.57 -20.73
CA ARG A 242 5.86 -0.06 -19.64
C ARG A 242 6.70 -1.20 -19.05
N ARG A 243 8.02 -1.06 -19.17
CA ARG A 243 9.02 -1.90 -18.48
C ARG A 243 9.39 -1.27 -17.14
N ILE A 244 9.64 -2.10 -16.13
CA ILE A 244 10.21 -1.67 -14.85
C ILE A 244 11.67 -1.25 -15.08
N SER A 245 12.04 -0.06 -14.61
CA SER A 245 13.43 0.39 -14.73
C SER A 245 14.38 -0.45 -13.88
N ASP A 246 15.65 -0.58 -14.30
CA ASP A 246 16.66 -1.32 -13.53
C ASP A 246 16.91 -0.65 -12.16
N ARG A 247 16.75 0.68 -12.08
CA ARG A 247 16.83 1.44 -10.84
C ARG A 247 15.69 1.09 -9.87
N THR A 248 14.45 1.05 -10.35
CA THR A 248 13.30 0.63 -9.53
C THR A 248 13.50 -0.80 -9.03
N PHE A 249 13.91 -1.70 -9.92
CA PHE A 249 14.14 -3.10 -9.58
C PHE A 249 15.29 -3.30 -8.57
N MET A 250 16.33 -2.46 -8.64
CA MET A 250 17.42 -2.43 -7.64
C MET A 250 16.87 -2.15 -6.23
N TYR A 251 16.00 -1.14 -6.05
CA TYR A 251 15.42 -0.84 -4.74
C TYR A 251 14.53 -1.98 -4.21
N TRP A 252 13.71 -2.57 -5.07
CA TRP A 252 12.91 -3.74 -4.68
C TRP A 252 13.80 -4.93 -4.29
N THR A 253 14.90 -5.14 -5.01
CA THR A 253 15.88 -6.18 -4.68
C THR A 253 16.55 -5.91 -3.34
N ARG A 254 16.95 -4.66 -3.06
CA ARG A 254 17.52 -4.27 -1.76
C ARG A 254 16.49 -4.50 -0.64
N ALA A 255 15.26 -4.04 -0.80
CA ALA A 255 14.20 -4.28 0.19
C ALA A 255 13.98 -5.78 0.45
N ALA A 256 13.99 -6.62 -0.59
CA ALA A 256 13.74 -8.05 -0.49
C ALA A 256 14.90 -8.88 0.07
N LYS A 257 16.16 -8.46 -0.14
CA LYS A 257 17.33 -9.32 0.09
C LYS A 257 18.41 -8.74 1.00
N ARG A 258 18.52 -7.41 1.09
CA ARG A 258 19.54 -6.77 1.91
C ARG A 258 19.31 -7.09 3.39
N ASP A 259 20.37 -7.06 4.19
CA ASP A 259 20.30 -7.13 5.65
C ASP A 259 19.27 -6.13 6.20
N LEU A 260 18.53 -6.51 7.24
CA LEU A 260 17.50 -5.64 7.83
C LEU A 260 18.07 -4.43 8.58
N ARG A 261 19.37 -4.43 8.91
CA ARG A 261 20.07 -3.28 9.51
C ARG A 261 20.42 -2.19 8.49
N ILE A 262 20.45 -2.55 7.21
CA ILE A 262 20.86 -1.63 6.14
C ILE A 262 19.61 -1.20 5.34
N PRO A 263 19.27 0.10 5.35
CA PRO A 263 18.19 0.65 4.55
C PRO A 263 18.31 0.35 3.05
N PRO A 264 17.18 0.18 2.33
CA PRO A 264 17.20 -0.02 0.88
C PRO A 264 17.67 1.20 0.07
N ASP A 265 17.51 2.41 0.61
CA ASP A 265 17.83 3.68 -0.02
C ASP A 265 19.30 4.08 0.08
N LEU A 266 20.03 3.56 1.07
CA LEU A 266 21.48 3.75 1.18
C LEU A 266 22.22 3.20 -0.06
N SER A 267 23.22 3.95 -0.50
CA SER A 267 24.17 3.50 -1.52
C SER A 267 25.00 2.32 -1.02
N ASP A 268 25.62 1.58 -1.94
CA ASP A 268 26.45 0.42 -1.57
C ASP A 268 27.68 0.86 -0.75
N ALA A 269 28.28 2.01 -1.09
CA ALA A 269 29.39 2.59 -0.33
C ALA A 269 29.02 3.04 1.08
N GLU A 270 27.80 3.52 1.31
CA GLU A 270 27.30 3.84 2.66
C GLU A 270 26.97 2.57 3.44
N ALA A 271 26.42 1.55 2.76
CA ALA A 271 26.11 0.26 3.36
C ALA A 271 27.36 -0.49 3.84
N GLU A 272 28.46 -0.45 3.07
CA GLU A 272 29.74 -1.04 3.46
C GLU A 272 30.27 -0.45 4.77
N LYS A 273 30.26 0.88 4.89
CA LYS A 273 30.68 1.58 6.13
C LYS A 273 29.86 1.20 7.35
N LEU A 274 28.56 0.92 7.15
CA LEU A 274 27.64 0.48 8.21
C LEU A 274 27.80 -0.99 8.59
N GLY A 275 28.35 -1.81 7.69
CA GLY A 275 28.64 -3.22 7.94
C GLY A 275 29.98 -3.46 8.63
N GLU A 276 30.89 -2.47 8.60
CA GLU A 276 32.18 -2.48 9.29
C GLU A 276 32.10 -2.04 10.76
N THR A 277 30.98 -1.47 11.18
CA THR A 277 30.68 -1.00 12.55
C THR A 277 29.80 -1.97 13.31
#